data_AF-A0A970LJ24-F1
#
_entry.id   AF-A0A970LJ24-F1
#
_cell.length_a   1.000
_cell.length_b   1.000
_cell.length_c   1.000
_cell.angle_alpha   90.00
_cell.angle_beta   90.00
_cell.angle_gamma   90.00
#
_symmetry.space_group_name_H-M   'P 1'
#
loop_
_entity.id
_entity.type
_entity.pdbx_description
1 polymer ?
#
loop_
_entity_poly.entity_id
_entity_poly.type
_entity_poly.pdbx_seq_one_letter_code
_entity_poly.pdbx_strand_id
1 'polypeptide(L)' 'MIFEKIKSLLVENLDCDASEITKETKFDDLGIDSLDITELIMILEDEFNIEIPMENSIRTISDLVKKVEELNKSI' A
#
# COMPACT_ATOMS: atom_id res chain seq x y z
N MET A 1 10.96 -5.29 -4.95
CA MET A 1 10.98 -4.32 -3.82
C MET A 1 9.59 -4.19 -3.22
N ILE A 2 9.41 -3.86 -1.93
CA ILE A 2 8.07 -3.70 -1.31
C ILE A 2 7.17 -2.76 -2.14
N PHE A 3 7.75 -1.64 -2.61
CA PHE A 3 7.08 -0.71 -3.51
C PHE A 3 6.56 -1.34 -4.80
N GLU A 4 7.32 -2.22 -5.44
CA GLU A 4 6.88 -2.88 -6.68
C GLU A 4 5.74 -3.86 -6.43
N LYS A 5 5.75 -4.52 -5.26
CA LYS A 5 4.70 -5.46 -4.85
C LYS A 5 3.39 -4.71 -4.60
N ILE A 6 3.46 -3.63 -3.81
CA ILE A 6 2.33 -2.72 -3.59
C ILE A 6 1.83 -2.12 -4.90
N LYS A 7 2.74 -1.68 -5.77
CA LYS A 7 2.41 -1.16 -7.10
C LYS A 7 1.69 -2.19 -7.96
N SER A 8 2.14 -3.44 -7.99
CA SER A 8 1.44 -4.50 -8.72
C SER A 8 0.05 -4.73 -8.15
N LEU A 9 -0.09 -4.80 -6.82
CA LEU A 9 -1.38 -4.96 -6.17
C LEU A 9 -2.35 -3.83 -6.49
N LEU A 10 -1.88 -2.57 -6.54
CA LEU A 10 -2.68 -1.41 -6.94
C LEU A 10 -3.13 -1.49 -8.40
N VAL A 11 -2.27 -1.97 -9.30
CA VAL A 11 -2.60 -2.11 -10.72
C VAL A 11 -3.58 -3.28 -10.94
N GLU A 12 -3.38 -4.39 -10.24
CA GLU A 12 -4.15 -5.63 -10.45
C GLU A 12 -5.48 -5.66 -9.70
N ASN A 13 -5.53 -5.14 -8.46
CA ASN A 13 -6.76 -5.15 -7.65
C ASN A 13 -7.57 -3.87 -7.81
N LEU A 14 -6.92 -2.73 -8.04
CA LEU A 14 -7.57 -1.41 -8.05
C LEU A 14 -7.58 -0.75 -9.44
N ASP A 15 -7.17 -1.50 -10.48
CA ASP A 15 -7.12 -1.06 -11.88
C ASP A 15 -6.40 0.30 -12.04
N CYS A 16 -5.46 0.60 -11.13
CA CYS A 16 -4.73 1.86 -11.13
C CYS A 16 -3.63 1.86 -12.19
N ASP A 17 -3.39 3.01 -12.81
CA ASP A 17 -2.34 3.14 -13.79
C ASP A 17 -0.95 3.10 -13.14
N ALA A 18 -0.14 2.11 -13.51
CA ALA A 18 1.23 1.98 -13.04
C ALA A 18 2.06 3.25 -13.28
N SER A 19 1.70 4.04 -14.30
CA SER A 19 2.37 5.30 -14.62
C SER A 19 2.03 6.43 -13.63
N GLU A 20 0.84 6.39 -13.02
CA GLU A 20 0.39 7.38 -12.04
C GLU A 20 0.80 7.02 -10.60
N ILE A 21 1.12 5.75 -10.36
CA ILE A 21 1.66 5.28 -9.08
C ILE A 21 3.10 5.75 -8.90
N THR A 22 3.25 6.84 -8.14
CA THR A 22 4.52 7.33 -7.63
C THR A 22 4.56 7.27 -6.11
N LYS A 23 5.75 7.43 -5.53
CA LYS A 23 5.92 7.46 -4.06
C LYS A 23 5.18 8.65 -3.42
N GLU A 24 5.03 9.75 -4.16
CA GLU A 24 4.38 10.97 -3.67
C GLU A 24 2.87 10.98 -3.93
N THR A 25 2.38 10.10 -4.81
CA THR A 25 0.95 9.98 -5.10
C THR A 25 0.16 9.57 -3.86
N LYS A 26 -1.00 10.21 -3.66
CA LYS A 26 -1.93 9.89 -2.59
C LYS A 26 -2.93 8.82 -3.06
N PHE A 27 -3.37 7.98 -2.13
CA PHE A 27 -4.43 7.00 -2.43
C PHE A 27 -5.71 7.71 -2.91
N ASP A 28 -6.07 8.82 -2.28
CA ASP A 28 -7.17 9.71 -2.69
C ASP A 28 -7.07 10.18 -4.17
N ASP A 29 -5.84 10.45 -4.65
CA ASP A 29 -5.61 10.98 -6.00
C ASP A 29 -5.80 9.89 -7.07
N LEU A 30 -5.53 8.63 -6.69
CA LEU A 30 -5.77 7.43 -7.49
C LEU A 30 -7.25 6.97 -7.44
N GLY A 31 -8.11 7.68 -6.70
CA GLY A 31 -9.51 7.28 -6.51
C GLY A 31 -9.68 6.08 -5.59
N ILE A 32 -8.67 5.77 -4.78
CA ILE A 32 -8.68 4.66 -3.82
C ILE A 32 -9.37 5.13 -2.54
N ASP A 33 -10.44 4.44 -2.15
CA ASP A 33 -11.16 4.75 -0.91
C ASP A 33 -10.55 3.99 0.29
N SER A 34 -11.00 4.35 1.50
CA SER A 34 -10.67 3.66 2.74
C SER A 34 -10.92 2.15 2.72
N LEU A 35 -11.93 1.68 1.99
CA LEU A 35 -12.21 0.25 1.81
C LEU A 35 -11.12 -0.46 0.99
N ASP A 36 -10.72 0.14 -0.12
CA ASP A 36 -9.65 -0.37 -0.98
C ASP A 36 -8.31 -0.42 -0.25
N ILE A 37 -8.02 0.60 0.57
CA ILE A 37 -6.84 0.64 1.44
C ILE A 37 -6.88 -0.52 2.45
N THR A 38 -8.05 -0.79 3.03
CA THR A 38 -8.22 -1.88 4.01
C THR A 38 -7.96 -3.25 3.37
N GLU A 39 -8.45 -3.48 2.15
CA GLU A 39 -8.23 -4.72 1.41
C GLU A 39 -6.76 -4.90 1.02
N LEU A 40 -6.11 -3.84 0.52
CA LEU A 40 -4.66 -3.81 0.27
C LEU A 40 -3.85 -4.19 1.51
N ILE A 41 -4.19 -3.58 2.65
CA ILE A 41 -3.51 -3.85 3.92
C ILE A 41 -3.67 -5.32 4.29
N MET A 42 -4.88 -5.86 4.23
CA MET A 42 -5.13 -7.28 4.58
C MET A 42 -4.31 -8.24 3.69
N ILE A 43 -4.19 -7.95 2.38
CA ILE A 43 -3.37 -8.74 1.46
C ILE A 43 -1.88 -8.66 1.85
N LEU A 44 -1.39 -7.45 2.16
CA LEU A 44 -0.01 -7.24 2.57
C LEU A 44 0.30 -7.88 3.94
N GLU A 45 -0.63 -7.82 4.88
CA GLU A 45 -0.54 -8.46 6.19
C GLU A 45 -0.40 -9.98 6.05
N ASP A 46 -1.24 -10.62 5.23
CA ASP A 46 -1.17 -12.07 4.95
C ASP A 46 0.11 -12.43 4.20
N GLU A 47 0.43 -11.67 3.14
CA GLU A 47 1.56 -11.98 2.27
C GLU A 47 2.93 -11.83 2.95
N PHE A 48 3.08 -10.83 3.81
CA PHE A 48 4.32 -10.57 4.56
C PHE A 48 4.26 -11.08 6.00
N ASN A 49 3.14 -11.65 6.43
CA ASN A 49 2.89 -12.07 7.82
C ASN A 49 3.17 -10.93 8.83
N ILE A 50 2.75 -9.71 8.49
CA ILE A 50 2.90 -8.50 9.32
C ILE A 50 1.53 -7.99 9.77
N GLU A 51 1.54 -7.08 10.75
CA GLU A 51 0.32 -6.37 11.19
C GLU A 51 0.54 -4.88 10.95
N ILE A 52 -0.23 -4.30 10.02
CA ILE A 52 -0.10 -2.90 9.62
C ILE A 52 -1.21 -2.12 10.32
N PRO A 53 -0.91 -1.40 11.41
CA PRO A 53 -1.91 -0.60 12.09
C PRO A 53 -2.36 0.53 11.16
N MET A 54 -3.63 0.48 10.76
CA MET A 54 -4.28 1.52 9.96
C MET A 54 -4.57 2.74 10.84
N GLU A 55 -3.52 3.39 11.35
CA GLU A 55 -3.65 4.75 11.87
C GLU A 55 -3.95 5.68 10.69
N ASN A 56 -4.72 6.75 10.92
CA ASN A 56 -5.12 7.82 9.98
C ASN A 56 -3.95 8.56 9.24
N SER A 57 -2.75 7.99 9.29
CA SER A 57 -1.48 8.48 8.77
C SER A 57 -1.16 7.93 7.37
N ILE A 58 -1.69 6.76 6.97
CA ILE A 58 -1.45 6.20 5.63
C ILE A 58 -2.24 6.99 4.59
N ARG A 59 -1.57 7.97 3.96
CA ARG A 59 -2.17 8.85 2.95
C ARG A 59 -1.51 8.76 1.58
N THR A 60 -0.28 8.25 1.53
CA THR A 60 0.52 8.16 0.30
C THR A 60 1.10 6.77 0.15
N ILE A 61 1.38 6.38 -1.09
CA ILE A 61 2.01 5.09 -1.39
C ILE A 61 3.33 4.95 -0.62
N SER A 62 4.14 6.02 -0.54
CA SER A 62 5.39 5.98 0.23
C SER A 62 5.19 5.71 1.71
N ASP A 63 4.07 6.13 2.31
CA ASP A 63 3.82 5.90 3.74
C ASP A 63 3.55 4.42 4.00
N LEU A 64 2.66 3.81 3.20
CA LEU A 64 2.36 2.37 3.25
C LEU A 64 3.63 1.54 3.02
N VAL A 65 4.39 1.88 1.96
CA VAL A 65 5.63 1.18 1.62
C VAL A 65 6.64 1.23 2.75
N LYS A 66 6.85 2.40 3.35
CA LYS A 66 7.75 2.54 4.50
C LYS A 66 7.27 1.74 5.69
N LYS A 67 5.96 1.76 5.98
CA LYS A 67 5.38 1.03 7.10
C LYS A 67 5.61 -0.47 6.95
N VAL A 68 5.30 -1.01 5.77
CA VAL A 68 5.53 -2.43 5.44
C VAL A 68 7.01 -2.76 5.49
N GLU A 69 7.88 -1.91 4.93
CA GLU A 69 9.32 -2.14 4.94
C GLU A 69 9.90 -2.14 6.37
N GLU A 70 9.49 -1.21 7.23
CA GLU A 70 9.91 -1.16 8.64
C GLU A 70 9.45 -2.39 9.43
N LEU A 71 8.20 -2.82 9.25
CA LEU A 71 7.63 -4.01 9.90
C LEU A 71 8.33 -5.28 9.43
N ASN A 72 8.48 -5.45 8.11
CA ASN A 72 9.13 -6.62 7.52
C ASN A 72 10.63 -6.71 7.86
N LYS A 73 11.29 -5.57 8.09
CA LYS A 73 12.72 -5.53 8.48
C LYS A 73 12.94 -5.85 9.97
N SER A 74 11.88 -5.87 10.77
CA SER A 74 11.93 -6.29 12.18
C SER A 74 11.83 -7.81 12.36
N ILE A 75 11.73 -8.58 11.26
CA ILE A 75 11.65 -10.04 11.24
C ILE A 75 13.01 -10.65 10.88
#